data_AF-A0AAW2DUD9-F1
#
_entry.id   AF-A0AAW2DUD9-F1
#
_cell.length_a   1.000
_cell.length_b   1.000
_cell.length_c   1.000
_cell.angle_alpha   90.00
_cell.angle_beta   90.00
_cell.angle_gamma   90.00
#
_symmetry.space_group_name_H-M   'P 1'
#
loop_
_entity.id
_entity.type
_entity.pdbx_description
1 polymer ?
#
loop_
_entity_poly.entity_id
_entity_poly.type
_entity_poly.pdbx_seq_one_letter_code
_entity_poly.pdbx_strand_id
1 'polypeptide(L)'
;MAPSFRKGASDVTTQLVDAYNQSPITLEGSNFLANGHVILSQVPDNITATLSPYPNIDKSITTVGSFVGFNAKESTDRHVVSIGKLKDIRFMSIFRFKVWWTTHWVGSNGRDIENETQMVILENSELGRPYVLLLPILEGPFRASIQPGHDDNVDLCVESGSSKAIGDTFTSVMYMHAGEDPFSLVKEAMKVVRVHLGTFKLLEEKNPPGIVDKFGWCTWDAFYLSVHPEGVIEGVKGLVDGGCPPGLVLLDDGWQSIGHDSDPITQEGMNQAIAGEQMPCRLLKFQENYKFRDYVSPKKCDTIGGPSKGMGAFVRHLKEEFKSVDYVYVWHALCGYWGGIRPNVPGLPEAVVVEPKLSPGLKLTMEDLAVDKIVDTGVGLVPPEIVDQMYEGLHSHLEAVGIDGVKVDVIHLLEMLCENYGGRVELAKAYFKALTSSVRNHFNGNGVIASMEHCNDFMFLGTEAICLGRVGMSL
;
A
#
# COMPACT_ATOMS: atom_id res chain seq x y z
N MET A 1 -58.95 57.00 -18.65
CA MET A 1 -58.75 55.60 -19.09
C MET A 1 -59.04 54.69 -17.90
N ALA A 2 -60.07 53.86 -18.03
CA ALA A 2 -60.46 52.81 -17.08
C ALA A 2 -59.52 51.58 -17.23
N PRO A 3 -59.65 50.50 -16.43
CA PRO A 3 -59.47 50.43 -14.97
C PRO A 3 -58.75 49.13 -14.50
N SER A 4 -58.59 48.96 -13.17
CA SER A 4 -58.90 47.73 -12.40
C SER A 4 -57.78 46.98 -11.64
N PHE A 5 -58.05 46.86 -10.33
CA PHE A 5 -57.48 45.93 -9.33
C PHE A 5 -57.79 44.44 -9.62
N ARG A 6 -56.95 43.52 -9.14
CA ARG A 6 -57.20 42.55 -8.02
C ARG A 6 -56.38 41.24 -8.11
N LYS A 7 -55.76 40.93 -6.96
CA LYS A 7 -55.68 39.63 -6.23
C LYS A 7 -54.77 38.47 -6.70
N GLY A 8 -54.18 37.84 -5.67
CA GLY A 8 -53.67 36.46 -5.63
C GLY A 8 -52.18 36.46 -5.30
N ALA A 9 -51.76 36.34 -4.03
CA ALA A 9 -51.45 35.06 -3.36
C ALA A 9 -50.30 34.33 -4.09
N SER A 10 -49.21 33.87 -3.50
CA SER A 10 -48.77 33.61 -2.12
C SER A 10 -47.32 33.12 -2.27
N ASP A 11 -46.47 33.35 -1.26
CA ASP A 11 -45.20 32.65 -0.99
C ASP A 11 -44.52 31.88 -2.12
N VAL A 12 -43.51 32.51 -2.75
CA VAL A 12 -42.51 31.82 -3.61
C VAL A 12 -41.13 31.94 -2.95
N THR A 13 -41.08 31.80 -1.62
CA THR A 13 -39.85 31.92 -0.82
C THR A 13 -39.59 30.72 0.10
N THR A 14 -40.20 29.57 -0.18
CA THR A 14 -40.09 28.38 0.70
C THR A 14 -40.17 27.03 -0.01
N GLN A 15 -39.89 26.96 -1.31
CA GLN A 15 -39.75 25.68 -2.01
C GLN A 15 -38.65 25.79 -3.07
N LEU A 16 -37.40 25.50 -2.67
CA LEU A 16 -36.30 25.03 -3.55
C LEU A 16 -34.95 24.82 -2.79
N VAL A 17 -34.95 24.58 -1.47
CA VAL A 17 -33.70 24.38 -0.69
C VAL A 17 -33.50 22.95 -0.16
N ASP A 18 -34.52 22.06 -0.16
CA ASP A 18 -34.46 20.80 0.60
C ASP A 18 -34.52 19.52 -0.25
N ALA A 19 -33.72 19.39 -1.31
CA ALA A 19 -33.76 18.16 -2.13
C ALA A 19 -32.43 17.43 -2.37
N TYR A 20 -31.28 17.92 -1.88
CA TYR A 20 -30.02 17.20 -2.08
C TYR A 20 -29.10 17.32 -0.85
N ASN A 21 -28.78 16.15 -0.27
CA ASN A 21 -27.67 15.83 0.63
C ASN A 21 -27.84 16.09 2.14
N GLN A 22 -28.86 15.52 2.77
CA GLN A 22 -28.72 15.15 4.20
C GLN A 22 -27.80 13.93 4.30
N SER A 23 -26.85 13.96 5.24
CA SER A 23 -26.01 12.78 5.49
C SER A 23 -26.87 11.67 6.08
N PRO A 24 -26.79 10.44 5.55
CA PRO A 24 -27.43 9.29 6.18
C PRO A 24 -26.79 8.96 7.53
N ILE A 25 -25.56 9.43 7.82
CA ILE A 25 -24.83 9.15 9.05
C ILE A 25 -24.96 10.31 10.04
N THR A 26 -25.58 10.06 11.20
CA THR A 26 -25.68 11.05 12.29
C THR A 26 -25.16 10.48 13.60
N LEU A 27 -24.65 11.36 14.46
CA LEU A 27 -24.32 11.04 15.86
C LEU A 27 -25.36 11.73 16.74
N GLU A 28 -26.29 10.97 17.31
CA GLU A 28 -27.40 11.47 18.11
C GLU A 28 -27.37 10.87 19.52
N GLY A 29 -27.18 11.74 20.52
CA GLY A 29 -26.90 11.31 21.89
C GLY A 29 -25.62 10.46 21.90
N SER A 30 -25.73 9.22 22.39
CA SER A 30 -24.63 8.24 22.40
C SER A 30 -24.75 7.18 21.31
N ASN A 31 -25.39 7.48 20.17
CA ASN A 31 -25.55 6.51 19.08
C ASN A 31 -25.14 7.09 17.73
N PHE A 32 -24.34 6.34 16.98
CA PHE A 32 -24.25 6.53 15.55
C PHE A 32 -25.45 5.86 14.87
N LEU A 33 -26.07 6.59 13.96
CA LEU A 33 -27.23 6.16 13.18
C LEU A 33 -26.89 6.19 11.69
N ALA A 34 -27.49 5.26 10.93
CA ALA A 34 -27.53 5.26 9.47
C ALA A 34 -28.99 5.22 9.01
N ASN A 35 -29.48 6.28 8.36
CA ASN A 35 -30.90 6.48 8.05
C ASN A 35 -31.82 6.29 9.27
N GLY A 36 -31.39 6.79 10.44
CA GLY A 36 -32.14 6.64 11.70
C GLY A 36 -32.02 5.27 12.38
N HIS A 37 -31.30 4.31 11.80
CA HIS A 37 -31.04 3.00 12.41
C HIS A 37 -29.70 2.99 13.15
N VAL A 38 -29.68 2.52 14.39
CA VAL A 38 -28.44 2.39 15.19
C VAL A 38 -27.44 1.46 14.51
N ILE A 39 -26.21 1.95 14.36
CA ILE A 39 -25.06 1.18 13.85
C ILE A 39 -23.98 0.98 14.91
N LEU A 40 -23.78 1.96 15.79
CA LEU A 40 -22.94 1.86 16.98
C LEU A 40 -23.66 2.56 18.13
N SER A 41 -23.73 1.89 19.29
CA SER A 41 -24.40 2.42 20.49
C SER A 41 -23.40 2.73 21.60
N GLN A 42 -23.78 3.50 22.61
CA GLN A 42 -22.89 3.85 23.73
C GLN A 42 -21.58 4.52 23.26
N VAL A 43 -21.67 5.33 22.21
CA VAL A 43 -20.57 6.15 21.69
C VAL A 43 -20.12 7.11 22.80
N PRO A 44 -18.83 7.13 23.18
CA PRO A 44 -18.32 8.03 24.20
C PRO A 44 -18.41 9.51 23.81
N ASP A 45 -18.61 10.39 24.79
CA ASP A 45 -18.79 11.84 24.59
C ASP A 45 -17.57 12.55 23.98
N ASN A 46 -16.38 11.93 24.01
CA ASN A 46 -15.17 12.49 23.41
C ASN A 46 -15.05 12.18 21.90
N ILE A 47 -15.93 11.35 21.34
CA ILE A 47 -16.01 11.07 19.91
C ILE A 47 -16.78 12.20 19.22
N THR A 48 -16.24 12.68 18.10
CA THR A 48 -16.84 13.73 17.30
C THR A 48 -17.11 13.23 15.89
N ALA A 49 -18.20 13.68 15.28
CA ALA A 49 -18.53 13.41 13.89
C ALA A 49 -18.79 14.72 13.15
N THR A 50 -18.13 14.90 12.00
CA THR A 50 -18.27 16.07 11.15
C THR A 50 -18.65 15.63 9.75
N LEU A 51 -19.66 16.25 9.15
CA LEU A 51 -20.06 15.95 7.77
C LEU A 51 -18.92 16.24 6.81
N SER A 52 -18.78 15.41 5.77
CA SER A 52 -17.80 15.67 4.72
C SER A 52 -18.04 17.04 4.08
N PRO A 53 -17.04 17.93 4.03
CA PRO A 53 -17.17 19.24 3.41
C PRO A 53 -17.10 19.17 1.87
N TYR A 54 -17.09 17.96 1.31
CA TYR A 54 -16.95 17.69 -0.12
C TYR A 54 -18.27 17.13 -0.70
N PRO A 55 -19.40 17.88 -0.66
CA PRO A 55 -20.59 17.46 -1.37
C PRO A 55 -20.36 17.54 -2.88
N ASN A 56 -20.93 16.62 -3.65
CA ASN A 56 -20.98 16.67 -5.12
C ASN A 56 -19.61 16.64 -5.83
N ILE A 57 -18.59 16.01 -5.24
CA ILE A 57 -17.28 15.79 -5.91
C ILE A 57 -17.45 15.00 -7.22
N ASP A 58 -18.42 14.10 -7.23
CA ASP A 58 -18.78 13.25 -8.35
C ASP A 58 -20.30 13.07 -8.32
N LYS A 59 -20.93 13.02 -9.50
CA LYS A 59 -22.37 12.78 -9.64
C LYS A 59 -22.80 11.40 -9.13
N SER A 60 -21.87 10.45 -9.01
CA SER A 60 -22.13 9.13 -8.43
C SER A 60 -22.31 9.20 -6.91
N ILE A 61 -21.76 10.20 -6.23
CA ILE A 61 -21.86 10.33 -4.77
C ILE A 61 -23.21 10.98 -4.46
N THR A 62 -24.16 10.16 -4.03
CA THR A 62 -25.53 10.58 -3.74
C THR A 62 -25.78 10.88 -2.27
N THR A 63 -24.86 10.48 -1.39
CA THR A 63 -24.94 10.67 0.06
C THR A 63 -23.67 11.36 0.58
N VAL A 64 -23.81 12.19 1.61
CA VAL A 64 -22.66 12.82 2.29
C VAL A 64 -22.23 11.93 3.43
N GLY A 65 -20.99 11.43 3.44
CA GLY A 65 -20.44 10.70 4.58
C GLY A 65 -19.97 11.61 5.71
N SER A 66 -19.43 11.00 6.76
CA SER A 66 -19.00 11.70 7.98
C SER A 66 -17.58 11.32 8.37
N PHE A 67 -16.76 12.32 8.67
CA PHE A 67 -15.46 12.13 9.31
C PHE A 67 -15.64 11.97 10.81
N VAL A 68 -14.96 11.00 11.39
CA VAL A 68 -14.97 10.70 12.82
C VAL A 68 -13.60 10.98 13.41
N GLY A 69 -13.61 11.66 14.54
CA GLY A 69 -12.43 12.07 15.31
C GLY A 69 -12.69 11.95 16.81
N PHE A 70 -11.70 12.33 17.62
CA PHE A 70 -11.83 12.34 19.07
C PHE A 70 -10.81 13.28 19.73
N ASN A 71 -11.09 13.63 20.99
CA ASN A 71 -10.11 14.25 21.87
C ASN A 71 -9.68 13.27 22.97
N ALA A 72 -8.38 13.12 23.16
CA ALA A 72 -7.75 12.38 24.24
C ALA A 72 -7.38 13.33 25.39
N LYS A 73 -7.11 12.76 26.56
CA LYS A 73 -6.69 13.53 27.74
C LYS A 73 -5.19 13.87 27.74
N GLU A 74 -4.40 13.03 27.11
CA GLU A 74 -2.95 13.11 27.09
C GLU A 74 -2.45 12.99 25.66
N SER A 75 -1.37 13.71 25.35
CA SER A 75 -0.71 13.63 24.06
C SER A 75 0.26 12.45 24.05
N THR A 76 0.02 11.50 23.16
CA THR A 76 0.81 10.27 23.02
C THR A 76 0.98 9.89 21.54
N ASP A 77 1.90 8.97 21.28
CA ASP A 77 2.15 8.39 19.95
C ASP A 77 1.16 7.28 19.58
N ARG A 78 0.33 6.85 20.53
CA ARG A 78 -0.68 5.80 20.36
C ARG A 78 -1.90 6.01 21.24
N HIS A 79 -3.08 5.94 20.62
CA HIS A 79 -4.39 5.98 21.25
C HIS A 79 -5.19 4.73 20.91
N VAL A 80 -5.94 4.21 21.87
CA VAL A 80 -7.00 3.22 21.62
C VAL A 80 -8.26 3.75 22.27
N VAL A 81 -9.25 4.08 21.45
CA VAL A 81 -10.50 4.71 21.91
C VAL A 81 -11.70 3.96 21.36
N SER A 82 -12.73 3.76 22.19
CA SER A 82 -13.97 3.15 21.71
C SER A 82 -14.76 4.14 20.87
N ILE A 83 -15.29 3.66 19.75
CA ILE A 83 -16.25 4.40 18.91
C ILE A 83 -17.69 3.90 19.10
N GLY A 84 -17.94 3.10 20.15
CA GLY A 84 -19.23 2.53 20.50
C GLY A 84 -19.34 1.02 20.25
N LYS A 85 -20.45 0.45 20.70
CA LYS A 85 -20.78 -0.98 20.62
C LYS A 85 -21.44 -1.36 19.32
N LEU A 86 -20.89 -2.39 18.68
CA LEU A 86 -21.51 -3.08 17.55
C LEU A 86 -22.18 -4.35 18.04
N LYS A 87 -23.49 -4.50 17.79
CA LYS A 87 -24.31 -5.62 18.29
C LYS A 87 -25.31 -6.07 17.24
N ASP A 88 -25.34 -7.37 16.96
CA ASP A 88 -26.32 -8.01 16.08
C ASP A 88 -26.43 -7.37 14.67
N ILE A 89 -25.30 -6.89 14.14
CA ILE A 89 -25.18 -6.36 12.77
C ILE A 89 -24.08 -7.13 12.07
N ARG A 90 -24.46 -7.97 11.09
CA ARG A 90 -23.48 -8.70 10.29
C ARG A 90 -22.52 -7.73 9.61
N PHE A 91 -21.25 -8.11 9.54
CA PHE A 91 -20.25 -7.33 8.84
C PHE A 91 -19.29 -8.23 8.06
N MET A 92 -18.68 -7.66 7.04
CA MET A 92 -17.43 -8.14 6.44
C MET A 92 -16.35 -7.11 6.72
N SER A 93 -15.14 -7.55 7.01
CA SER A 93 -13.98 -6.70 7.23
C SER A 93 -12.77 -7.20 6.45
N ILE A 94 -11.79 -6.32 6.25
CA ILE A 94 -10.45 -6.70 5.80
C ILE A 94 -9.51 -6.37 6.94
N PHE A 95 -8.76 -7.35 7.42
CA PHE A 95 -7.80 -7.17 8.51
C PHE A 95 -6.44 -7.74 8.14
N ARG A 96 -5.42 -7.22 8.81
CA ARG A 96 -4.03 -7.61 8.59
C ARG A 96 -3.66 -8.75 9.53
N PHE A 97 -3.62 -9.98 9.00
CA PHE A 97 -3.31 -11.17 9.79
C PHE A 97 -1.80 -11.45 9.89
N LYS A 98 -0.99 -10.80 9.05
CA LYS A 98 0.48 -10.76 9.07
C LYS A 98 0.95 -9.37 8.65
N VAL A 99 2.16 -8.95 9.01
CA VAL A 99 2.74 -7.63 8.64
C VAL A 99 2.53 -7.28 7.16
N TRP A 100 2.67 -8.26 6.28
CA TRP A 100 2.61 -8.08 4.82
C TRP A 100 1.22 -8.30 4.21
N TRP A 101 0.31 -9.00 4.91
CA TRP A 101 -0.87 -9.63 4.29
C TRP A 101 -2.17 -9.33 5.01
N THR A 102 -3.21 -9.09 4.22
CA THR A 102 -4.60 -9.01 4.71
C THR A 102 -5.45 -10.16 4.23
N THR A 103 -6.48 -10.49 4.99
CA THR A 103 -7.56 -11.39 4.58
C THR A 103 -8.91 -10.82 5.01
N HIS A 104 -9.99 -11.43 4.56
CA HIS A 104 -11.34 -11.05 4.98
C HIS A 104 -11.72 -11.76 6.28
N TRP A 105 -12.62 -11.12 7.03
CA TRP A 105 -13.26 -11.70 8.22
C TRP A 105 -14.72 -11.29 8.29
N VAL A 106 -15.56 -12.12 8.92
CA VAL A 106 -17.00 -11.85 9.09
C VAL A 106 -17.40 -12.05 10.54
N GLY A 107 -18.36 -11.24 10.99
CA GLY A 107 -18.86 -11.29 12.37
C GLY A 107 -20.20 -10.57 12.49
N SER A 108 -20.68 -10.39 13.72
CA SER A 108 -21.93 -9.65 13.98
C SER A 108 -21.87 -8.72 15.18
N ASN A 109 -20.80 -8.78 15.96
CA ASN A 109 -20.60 -7.98 17.16
C ASN A 109 -19.19 -7.38 17.19
N GLY A 110 -18.98 -6.33 18.00
CA GLY A 110 -17.67 -5.68 18.10
C GLY A 110 -16.56 -6.62 18.57
N ARG A 111 -16.88 -7.62 19.42
CA ARG A 111 -15.90 -8.65 19.85
C ARG A 111 -15.43 -9.56 18.71
N ASP A 112 -16.19 -9.64 17.61
CA ASP A 112 -15.87 -10.52 16.48
C ASP A 112 -14.88 -9.85 15.51
N ILE A 113 -14.57 -8.56 15.71
CA ILE A 113 -13.60 -7.82 14.88
C ILE A 113 -12.19 -8.30 15.21
N GLU A 114 -11.35 -8.41 14.18
CA GLU A 114 -9.94 -8.76 14.34
C GLU A 114 -9.05 -7.52 14.57
N ASN A 115 -7.91 -7.73 15.21
CA ASN A 115 -6.90 -6.67 15.37
C ASN A 115 -6.37 -6.22 14.00
N GLU A 116 -5.92 -4.97 13.91
CA GLU A 116 -5.40 -4.39 12.66
C GLU A 116 -6.40 -4.49 11.48
N THR A 117 -7.68 -4.27 11.77
CA THR A 117 -8.74 -4.16 10.76
C THR A 117 -8.61 -2.85 9.97
N GLN A 118 -8.53 -2.97 8.65
CA GLN A 118 -8.29 -1.90 7.68
C GLN A 118 -9.58 -1.25 7.17
N MET A 119 -10.68 -2.00 7.16
CA MET A 119 -12.02 -1.50 6.86
C MET A 119 -13.10 -2.48 7.34
N VAL A 120 -14.29 -1.99 7.63
CA VAL A 120 -15.47 -2.78 7.98
C VAL A 120 -16.66 -2.33 7.13
N ILE A 121 -17.40 -3.26 6.55
CA ILE A 121 -18.68 -3.01 5.88
C ILE A 121 -19.76 -3.70 6.69
N LEU A 122 -20.63 -2.89 7.30
CA LEU A 122 -21.83 -3.34 7.98
C LEU A 122 -22.92 -3.65 6.95
N GLU A 123 -23.60 -4.77 7.14
CA GLU A 123 -24.68 -5.20 6.28
C GLU A 123 -25.93 -4.31 6.44
N ASN A 124 -26.60 -4.08 5.31
CA ASN A 124 -27.92 -3.50 5.27
C ASN A 124 -28.95 -4.34 6.06
N SER A 125 -30.18 -3.86 6.15
CA SER A 125 -31.28 -4.62 6.74
C SER A 125 -32.56 -4.47 5.95
N GLU A 126 -33.44 -5.45 6.03
CA GLU A 126 -34.80 -5.37 5.49
C GLU A 126 -35.63 -4.23 6.10
N LEU A 127 -35.22 -3.73 7.27
CA LEU A 127 -35.88 -2.65 8.00
C LEU A 127 -35.49 -1.24 7.51
N GLY A 128 -34.57 -1.12 6.55
CA GLY A 128 -34.20 0.15 5.92
C GLY A 128 -32.80 0.69 6.29
N ARG A 129 -32.04 0.01 7.16
CA ARG A 129 -30.62 0.32 7.37
C ARG A 129 -29.82 0.07 6.07
N PRO A 130 -29.06 1.04 5.53
CA PRO A 130 -28.19 0.85 4.37
C PRO A 130 -26.93 0.04 4.73
N TYR A 131 -26.11 -0.31 3.73
CA TYR A 131 -24.73 -0.72 4.02
C TYR A 131 -23.95 0.47 4.58
N VAL A 132 -23.06 0.20 5.53
CA VAL A 132 -22.21 1.25 6.12
C VAL A 132 -20.76 0.84 6.10
N LEU A 133 -19.91 1.66 5.49
CA LEU A 133 -18.46 1.52 5.51
C LEU A 133 -17.89 2.28 6.70
N LEU A 134 -17.05 1.62 7.48
CA LEU A 134 -16.13 2.21 8.46
C LEU A 134 -14.72 2.10 7.90
N LEU A 135 -14.14 3.23 7.49
CA LEU A 135 -12.83 3.28 6.86
C LEU A 135 -11.86 4.12 7.71
N PRO A 136 -10.98 3.48 8.51
CA PRO A 136 -9.84 4.14 9.13
C PRO A 136 -8.95 4.82 8.09
N ILE A 137 -8.56 6.06 8.35
CA ILE A 137 -7.72 6.88 7.45
C ILE A 137 -6.52 7.48 8.20
N LEU A 138 -5.79 8.38 7.54
CA LEU A 138 -4.61 9.06 8.07
C LEU A 138 -4.97 10.47 8.55
N GLU A 139 -4.33 10.92 9.62
CA GLU A 139 -4.38 12.32 10.05
C GLU A 139 -3.01 12.75 10.59
N GLY A 140 -2.39 13.73 9.94
CA GLY A 140 -1.01 14.14 10.25
C GLY A 140 -0.04 12.94 10.17
N PRO A 141 0.79 12.70 11.19
CA PRO A 141 1.72 11.57 11.23
C PRO A 141 1.07 10.25 11.68
N PHE A 142 -0.23 10.24 11.97
CA PHE A 142 -0.95 9.10 12.54
C PHE A 142 -1.72 8.31 11.49
N ARG A 143 -1.81 7.01 11.74
CA ARG A 143 -2.67 6.09 11.00
C ARG A 143 -3.64 5.40 11.95
N ALA A 144 -4.88 5.23 11.49
CA ALA A 144 -5.91 4.50 12.22
C ALA A 144 -6.09 3.05 11.73
N SER A 145 -6.39 2.14 12.66
CA SER A 145 -6.96 0.80 12.45
C SER A 145 -8.13 0.54 13.41
N ILE A 146 -8.96 -0.44 13.10
CA ILE A 146 -9.99 -0.94 14.02
C ILE A 146 -9.47 -2.20 14.72
N GLN A 147 -9.84 -2.37 15.98
CA GLN A 147 -9.59 -3.57 16.78
C GLN A 147 -10.80 -3.88 17.68
N PRO A 148 -10.94 -5.11 18.20
CA PRO A 148 -11.98 -5.42 19.16
C PRO A 148 -11.72 -4.71 20.49
N GLY A 149 -12.77 -4.11 21.05
CA GLY A 149 -12.78 -3.51 22.38
C GLY A 149 -13.47 -4.39 23.41
N HIS A 150 -13.49 -3.93 24.67
CA HIS A 150 -14.19 -4.63 25.75
C HIS A 150 -15.72 -4.54 25.58
N ASP A 151 -16.45 -5.61 25.91
CA ASP A 151 -17.93 -5.64 25.91
C ASP A 151 -18.58 -5.21 24.57
N ASP A 152 -18.07 -5.75 23.46
CA ASP A 152 -18.50 -5.46 22.07
C ASP A 152 -18.28 -4.03 21.59
N ASN A 153 -17.46 -3.27 22.31
CA ASN A 153 -16.93 -2.04 21.78
C ASN A 153 -16.12 -2.31 20.51
N VAL A 154 -16.28 -1.43 19.54
CA VAL A 154 -15.35 -1.29 18.42
C VAL A 154 -14.37 -0.20 18.83
N ASP A 155 -13.08 -0.53 18.83
CA ASP A 155 -12.03 0.40 19.22
C ASP A 155 -11.25 0.87 17.99
N LEU A 156 -10.96 2.16 17.94
CA LEU A 156 -10.09 2.80 16.96
C LEU A 156 -8.69 2.94 17.57
N CYS A 157 -7.71 2.26 16.97
CA CYS A 157 -6.30 2.41 17.29
C CYS A 157 -5.69 3.47 16.37
N VAL A 158 -5.18 4.56 16.93
CA VAL A 158 -4.54 5.65 16.18
C VAL A 158 -3.10 5.78 16.65
N GLU A 159 -2.14 5.50 15.77
CA GLU A 159 -0.72 5.47 16.12
C GLU A 159 0.19 6.09 15.06
N SER A 160 1.21 6.81 15.51
CA SER A 160 2.28 7.36 14.67
C SER A 160 3.48 6.42 14.57
N GLY A 161 3.64 5.49 15.52
CA GLY A 161 4.79 4.58 15.61
C GLY A 161 6.08 5.25 16.10
N SER A 162 6.03 6.51 16.55
CA SER A 162 7.19 7.26 17.04
C SER A 162 6.87 8.03 18.32
N SER A 163 7.69 7.83 19.37
CA SER A 163 7.56 8.57 20.63
C SER A 163 7.78 10.09 20.49
N LYS A 164 8.26 10.52 19.32
CA LYS A 164 8.51 11.93 18.98
C LYS A 164 7.38 12.57 18.16
N ALA A 165 6.45 11.77 17.65
CA ALA A 165 5.28 12.21 16.91
C ALA A 165 4.03 11.93 17.75
N ILE A 166 3.73 12.85 18.68
CA ILE A 166 2.61 12.74 19.62
C ILE A 166 1.45 13.67 19.24
N GLY A 167 0.24 13.32 19.65
CA GLY A 167 -0.98 14.09 19.42
C GLY A 167 -2.06 13.68 20.41
N ASP A 168 -3.08 14.52 20.60
CA ASP A 168 -4.22 14.28 21.50
C ASP A 168 -5.58 14.66 20.89
N THR A 169 -5.59 15.48 19.84
CA THR A 169 -6.81 15.88 19.13
C THR A 169 -6.78 15.40 17.69
N PHE A 170 -7.83 14.69 17.30
CA PHE A 170 -8.02 14.15 15.95
C PHE A 170 -9.42 14.50 15.45
N THR A 171 -9.53 14.88 14.19
CA THR A 171 -10.78 15.36 13.57
C THR A 171 -11.32 14.42 12.50
N SER A 172 -10.45 13.62 11.87
CA SER A 172 -10.75 12.82 10.70
C SER A 172 -9.87 11.58 10.63
N VAL A 173 -9.84 10.75 11.67
CA VAL A 173 -9.10 9.48 11.70
C VAL A 173 -9.90 8.31 11.14
N MET A 174 -11.20 8.48 10.93
CA MET A 174 -12.06 7.53 10.23
C MET A 174 -13.04 8.26 9.32
N TYR A 175 -13.39 7.66 8.20
CA TYR A 175 -14.49 8.07 7.34
C TYR A 175 -15.61 7.03 7.37
N MET A 176 -16.83 7.47 7.62
CA MET A 176 -18.05 6.66 7.54
C MET A 176 -18.86 7.03 6.31
N HIS A 177 -19.32 6.02 5.58
CA HIS A 177 -20.14 6.22 4.38
C HIS A 177 -21.31 5.23 4.34
N ALA A 178 -22.46 5.64 3.81
CA ALA A 178 -23.62 4.76 3.70
C ALA A 178 -24.19 4.75 2.28
N GLY A 179 -24.67 3.58 1.84
CA GLY A 179 -25.19 3.37 0.51
C GLY A 179 -25.89 2.01 0.36
N GLU A 180 -26.58 1.83 -0.76
CA GLU A 180 -27.40 0.64 -1.02
C GLU A 180 -26.62 -0.50 -1.72
N ASP A 181 -25.46 -0.20 -2.31
CA ASP A 181 -24.60 -1.16 -3.01
C ASP A 181 -23.20 -1.19 -2.38
N PRO A 182 -22.76 -2.33 -1.80
CA PRO A 182 -21.46 -2.41 -1.12
C PRO A 182 -20.27 -2.23 -2.06
N PHE A 183 -20.43 -2.46 -3.38
CA PHE A 183 -19.34 -2.27 -4.35
C PHE A 183 -19.15 -0.78 -4.68
N SER A 184 -20.24 -0.06 -4.92
CA SER A 184 -20.19 1.40 -5.16
C SER A 184 -19.82 2.16 -3.88
N LEU A 185 -20.25 1.68 -2.71
CA LEU A 185 -19.97 2.25 -1.39
C LEU A 185 -18.47 2.52 -1.16
N VAL A 186 -17.62 1.52 -1.42
CA VAL A 186 -16.17 1.66 -1.25
C VAL A 186 -15.59 2.64 -2.27
N LYS A 187 -16.03 2.60 -3.53
CA LYS A 187 -15.56 3.52 -4.58
C LYS A 187 -15.92 4.97 -4.26
N GLU A 188 -17.14 5.22 -3.81
CA GLU A 188 -17.62 6.54 -3.43
C GLU A 188 -16.84 7.08 -2.22
N ALA A 189 -16.64 6.26 -1.20
CA ALA A 189 -15.84 6.65 -0.05
C ALA A 189 -14.39 6.98 -0.42
N MET A 190 -13.76 6.16 -1.27
CA MET A 190 -12.39 6.42 -1.72
C MET A 190 -12.26 7.71 -2.53
N LYS A 191 -13.28 8.13 -3.29
CA LYS A 191 -13.30 9.44 -3.95
C LYS A 191 -13.26 10.59 -2.94
N VAL A 192 -14.05 10.50 -1.88
CA VAL A 192 -14.06 11.51 -0.80
C VAL A 192 -12.72 11.55 -0.07
N VAL A 193 -12.20 10.38 0.32
CA VAL A 193 -10.91 10.27 1.02
C VAL A 193 -9.75 10.73 0.14
N ARG A 194 -9.80 10.48 -1.18
CA ARG A 194 -8.81 10.99 -2.15
C ARG A 194 -8.76 12.50 -2.18
N VAL A 195 -9.91 13.19 -2.11
CA VAL A 195 -9.95 14.66 -2.06
C VAL A 195 -9.51 15.18 -0.70
N HIS A 196 -9.92 14.53 0.39
CA HIS A 196 -9.57 14.90 1.76
C HIS A 196 -8.06 14.81 2.02
N LEU A 197 -7.45 13.68 1.69
CA LEU A 197 -6.03 13.44 1.96
C LEU A 197 -5.12 14.08 0.91
N GLY A 198 -5.50 14.04 -0.37
CA GLY A 198 -4.70 14.60 -1.46
C GLY A 198 -3.35 13.91 -1.71
N THR A 199 -3.13 12.72 -1.15
CA THR A 199 -1.84 12.00 -1.16
C THR A 199 -1.78 10.81 -2.11
N PHE A 200 -2.90 10.44 -2.74
CA PHE A 200 -2.96 9.29 -3.65
C PHE A 200 -3.90 9.55 -4.83
N LYS A 201 -3.88 8.63 -5.79
CA LYS A 201 -4.78 8.65 -6.95
C LYS A 201 -5.64 7.39 -6.99
N LEU A 202 -6.86 7.54 -7.50
CA LEU A 202 -7.73 6.41 -7.83
C LEU A 202 -7.20 5.68 -9.06
N LEU A 203 -7.64 4.43 -9.27
CA LEU A 203 -7.22 3.64 -10.43
C LEU A 203 -7.60 4.35 -11.75
N GLU A 204 -8.78 4.97 -11.79
CA GLU A 204 -9.31 5.70 -12.95
C GLU A 204 -8.54 7.00 -13.26
N GLU A 205 -7.71 7.49 -12.32
CA GLU A 205 -6.86 8.66 -12.49
C GLU A 205 -5.43 8.31 -12.95
N LYS A 206 -5.17 7.02 -13.19
CA LYS A 206 -3.86 6.48 -13.55
C LYS A 206 -3.90 5.80 -14.92
N ASN A 207 -2.70 5.52 -15.43
CA ASN A 207 -2.51 4.73 -16.64
C ASN A 207 -1.96 3.36 -16.25
N PRO A 208 -2.75 2.27 -16.29
CA PRO A 208 -2.22 0.92 -16.11
C PRO A 208 -1.09 0.63 -17.11
N PRO A 209 0.00 -0.04 -16.69
CA PRO A 209 1.09 -0.41 -17.60
C PRO A 209 0.66 -1.52 -18.56
N GLY A 210 1.28 -1.62 -19.73
CA GLY A 210 0.90 -2.60 -20.75
C GLY A 210 1.04 -4.08 -20.34
N ILE A 211 1.69 -4.35 -19.20
CA ILE A 211 1.77 -5.70 -18.62
C ILE A 211 0.43 -6.24 -18.13
N VAL A 212 -0.59 -5.39 -17.90
CA VAL A 212 -1.92 -5.85 -17.45
C VAL A 212 -2.63 -6.75 -18.44
N ASP A 213 -2.31 -6.61 -19.73
CA ASP A 213 -2.90 -7.38 -20.82
C ASP A 213 -2.01 -8.58 -21.24
N LYS A 214 -1.01 -8.93 -20.41
CA LYS A 214 -0.01 -9.94 -20.74
C LYS A 214 -0.07 -11.09 -19.74
N PHE A 215 0.11 -12.31 -20.26
CA PHE A 215 0.52 -13.43 -19.42
C PHE A 215 1.98 -13.19 -18.97
N GLY A 216 2.21 -13.19 -17.65
CA GLY A 216 3.52 -12.98 -17.06
C GLY A 216 4.04 -14.22 -16.37
N TRP A 217 5.36 -14.41 -16.40
CA TRP A 217 6.05 -15.46 -15.65
C TRP A 217 7.04 -14.84 -14.66
N CYS A 218 6.94 -15.27 -13.40
CA CYS A 218 7.83 -14.88 -12.31
C CYS A 218 8.79 -16.02 -12.00
N THR A 219 10.08 -15.72 -11.83
CA THR A 219 11.13 -16.72 -11.67
C THR A 219 11.19 -17.34 -10.27
N TRP A 220 10.43 -16.83 -9.29
CA TRP A 220 10.54 -17.20 -7.87
C TRP A 220 10.37 -18.71 -7.61
N ASP A 221 9.23 -19.30 -7.98
CA ASP A 221 8.96 -20.73 -7.70
C ASP A 221 9.87 -21.69 -8.49
N ALA A 222 10.47 -21.20 -9.59
CA ALA A 222 11.36 -21.99 -10.43
C ALA A 222 12.79 -22.07 -9.86
N PHE A 223 13.28 -20.99 -9.25
CA PHE A 223 14.69 -20.89 -8.89
C PHE A 223 14.96 -20.40 -7.47
N TYR A 224 14.00 -19.77 -6.81
CA TYR A 224 14.23 -18.94 -5.63
C TYR A 224 15.48 -18.05 -5.87
N LEU A 225 16.43 -18.08 -4.95
CA LEU A 225 17.66 -17.29 -5.00
C LEU A 225 18.68 -17.77 -6.05
N SER A 226 18.45 -18.91 -6.70
CA SER A 226 19.33 -19.49 -7.73
C SER A 226 19.03 -19.03 -9.16
N VAL A 227 18.16 -18.02 -9.33
CA VAL A 227 17.82 -17.48 -10.67
C VAL A 227 19.09 -17.08 -11.45
N HIS A 228 19.19 -17.52 -12.70
CA HIS A 228 20.36 -17.30 -13.55
C HIS A 228 19.95 -17.28 -15.04
N PRO A 229 20.75 -16.65 -15.93
CA PRO A 229 20.36 -16.43 -17.33
C PRO A 229 19.91 -17.66 -18.10
N GLU A 230 20.66 -18.77 -18.02
CA GLU A 230 20.38 -20.00 -18.78
C GLU A 230 19.03 -20.60 -18.36
N GLY A 231 18.78 -20.74 -17.05
CA GLY A 231 17.51 -21.22 -16.54
C GLY A 231 16.32 -20.35 -16.96
N VAL A 232 16.48 -19.02 -16.99
CA VAL A 232 15.40 -18.13 -17.45
C VAL A 232 15.10 -18.33 -18.94
N ILE A 233 16.14 -18.46 -19.77
CA ILE A 233 15.98 -18.74 -21.22
C ILE A 233 15.27 -20.09 -21.43
N GLU A 234 15.66 -21.13 -20.69
CA GLU A 234 15.03 -22.45 -20.76
C GLU A 234 13.57 -22.42 -20.28
N GLY A 235 13.28 -21.68 -19.21
CA GLY A 235 11.92 -21.50 -18.70
C GLY A 235 11.00 -20.81 -19.71
N VAL A 236 11.46 -19.71 -20.31
CA VAL A 236 10.70 -19.02 -21.38
C VAL A 236 10.53 -19.94 -22.59
N LYS A 237 11.59 -20.65 -23.00
CA LYS A 237 11.51 -21.64 -24.08
C LYS A 237 10.45 -22.71 -23.80
N GLY A 238 10.45 -23.28 -22.59
CA GLY A 238 9.47 -24.29 -22.19
C GLY A 238 8.03 -23.78 -22.25
N LEU A 239 7.78 -22.54 -21.82
CA LEU A 239 6.47 -21.90 -21.93
C LEU A 239 6.05 -21.67 -23.39
N VAL A 240 6.98 -21.22 -24.25
CA VAL A 240 6.74 -21.01 -25.68
C VAL A 240 6.46 -22.34 -26.38
N ASP A 241 7.30 -23.36 -26.18
CA ASP A 241 7.15 -24.70 -26.77
C ASP A 241 5.86 -25.37 -26.27
N GLY A 242 5.43 -25.06 -25.04
CA GLY A 242 4.15 -25.49 -24.45
C GLY A 242 2.92 -24.71 -24.92
N GLY A 243 3.07 -23.69 -25.77
CA GLY A 243 1.96 -22.90 -26.32
C GLY A 243 1.44 -21.76 -25.43
N CYS A 244 2.14 -21.43 -24.35
CA CYS A 244 1.81 -20.34 -23.41
C CYS A 244 2.95 -19.30 -23.34
N PRO A 245 3.31 -18.65 -24.47
CA PRO A 245 4.45 -17.75 -24.50
C PRO A 245 4.22 -16.52 -23.58
N PRO A 246 5.15 -16.21 -22.66
CA PRO A 246 4.99 -15.07 -21.76
C PRO A 246 5.24 -13.75 -22.48
N GLY A 247 4.42 -12.76 -22.14
CA GLY A 247 4.58 -11.35 -22.50
C GLY A 247 5.41 -10.55 -21.50
N LEU A 248 5.43 -10.99 -20.25
CA LEU A 248 6.22 -10.44 -19.17
C LEU A 248 7.11 -11.54 -18.56
N VAL A 249 8.39 -11.25 -18.37
CA VAL A 249 9.29 -12.04 -17.52
C VAL A 249 9.69 -11.18 -16.33
N LEU A 250 9.42 -11.65 -15.11
CA LEU A 250 9.81 -10.98 -13.87
C LEU A 250 10.93 -11.78 -13.21
N LEU A 251 12.13 -11.19 -13.19
CA LEU A 251 13.27 -11.70 -12.43
C LEU A 251 13.04 -11.38 -10.95
N ASP A 252 12.55 -12.37 -10.20
CA ASP A 252 12.35 -12.26 -8.76
C ASP A 252 13.68 -12.34 -8.00
N ASP A 253 13.62 -12.31 -6.66
CA ASP A 253 14.78 -12.24 -5.77
C ASP A 253 15.87 -13.29 -6.11
N GLY A 254 17.14 -12.89 -5.93
CA GLY A 254 18.34 -13.67 -6.26
C GLY A 254 19.21 -13.07 -7.36
N TRP A 255 18.81 -11.98 -8.03
CA TRP A 255 19.61 -11.32 -9.06
C TRP A 255 20.49 -10.16 -8.52
N GLN A 256 20.14 -9.60 -7.36
CA GLN A 256 20.84 -8.47 -6.75
C GLN A 256 22.18 -8.88 -6.13
N SER A 257 23.10 -7.91 -6.03
CA SER A 257 24.38 -8.06 -5.34
C SER A 257 24.23 -7.77 -3.85
N ILE A 258 24.28 -8.81 -3.02
CA ILE A 258 23.97 -8.73 -1.59
C ILE A 258 25.09 -9.34 -0.72
N GLY A 259 25.09 -9.03 0.58
CA GLY A 259 25.96 -9.66 1.58
C GLY A 259 25.57 -9.34 3.02
N HIS A 260 26.12 -10.08 3.99
CA HIS A 260 25.94 -9.83 5.43
C HIS A 260 26.91 -8.80 5.97
N ASP A 261 26.56 -8.19 7.11
CA ASP A 261 27.40 -7.24 7.85
C ASP A 261 28.80 -7.75 8.21
N SER A 262 28.98 -9.07 8.34
CA SER A 262 30.27 -9.72 8.53
C SER A 262 31.11 -9.90 7.26
N ASP A 263 30.50 -9.87 6.09
CA ASP A 263 31.18 -10.17 4.83
C ASP A 263 31.99 -8.95 4.32
N PRO A 264 33.12 -9.16 3.64
CA PRO A 264 33.82 -8.08 2.95
C PRO A 264 32.92 -7.44 1.89
N ILE A 265 32.88 -6.10 1.83
CA ILE A 265 32.08 -5.36 0.84
C ILE A 265 32.45 -5.68 -0.62
N THR A 266 33.60 -6.29 -0.85
CA THR A 266 34.10 -6.72 -2.18
C THR A 266 33.60 -8.10 -2.60
N GLN A 267 32.93 -8.83 -1.70
CA GLN A 267 32.49 -10.20 -1.93
C GLN A 267 30.96 -10.29 -1.85
N GLU A 268 30.36 -10.88 -2.89
CA GLU A 268 28.92 -11.18 -2.90
C GLU A 268 28.65 -12.41 -2.01
N GLY A 269 27.52 -12.42 -1.29
CA GLY A 269 27.07 -13.51 -0.43
C GLY A 269 26.64 -14.73 -1.26
N MET A 270 27.61 -15.49 -1.77
CA MET A 270 27.40 -16.47 -2.85
C MET A 270 26.58 -17.72 -2.47
N ASN A 271 26.38 -18.03 -1.19
CA ASN A 271 25.83 -19.31 -0.72
C ASN A 271 24.41 -19.26 -0.13
N GLN A 272 23.70 -18.15 -0.27
CA GLN A 272 22.41 -17.96 0.38
C GLN A 272 21.27 -18.57 -0.43
N ALA A 273 21.40 -19.82 -0.90
CA ALA A 273 20.35 -20.51 -1.65
C ALA A 273 19.20 -21.03 -0.77
N ILE A 274 19.26 -20.81 0.55
CA ILE A 274 18.27 -21.27 1.52
C ILE A 274 17.31 -20.13 1.85
N ALA A 275 16.02 -20.36 1.60
CA ALA A 275 14.97 -19.42 1.98
C ALA A 275 15.00 -19.13 3.49
N GLY A 276 15.06 -17.85 3.85
CA GLY A 276 15.17 -17.34 5.22
C GLY A 276 16.55 -16.77 5.57
N GLU A 277 17.61 -17.15 4.86
CA GLU A 277 18.97 -16.62 5.10
C GLU A 277 19.27 -15.31 4.35
N GLN A 278 18.42 -14.94 3.39
CA GLN A 278 18.58 -13.70 2.64
C GLN A 278 18.06 -12.47 3.39
N MET A 279 17.16 -12.64 4.36
CA MET A 279 16.52 -11.52 5.05
C MET A 279 17.50 -10.60 5.79
N PRO A 280 18.56 -11.13 6.44
CA PRO A 280 19.61 -10.31 7.06
C PRO A 280 20.55 -9.59 6.09
N CYS A 281 20.45 -9.83 4.78
CA CYS A 281 21.41 -9.32 3.80
C CYS A 281 21.07 -7.91 3.36
N ARG A 282 22.09 -7.19 2.92
CA ARG A 282 21.97 -5.81 2.45
C ARG A 282 22.50 -5.66 1.03
N LEU A 283 21.94 -4.71 0.30
CA LEU A 283 22.40 -4.37 -1.04
C LEU A 283 23.83 -3.81 -0.98
N LEU A 284 24.72 -4.37 -1.79
CA LEU A 284 26.13 -3.96 -1.90
C LEU A 284 26.39 -3.03 -3.08
N LYS A 285 25.55 -3.05 -4.12
CA LYS A 285 25.67 -2.18 -5.30
C LYS A 285 24.38 -2.23 -6.10
N PHE A 286 24.15 -1.21 -6.93
CA PHE A 286 22.98 -1.16 -7.83
C PHE A 286 23.08 -2.17 -8.98
N GLN A 287 24.29 -2.59 -9.34
CA GLN A 287 24.52 -3.59 -10.36
C GLN A 287 24.12 -4.99 -9.89
N GLU A 288 23.63 -5.78 -10.84
CA GLU A 288 23.34 -7.20 -10.69
C GLU A 288 24.56 -8.00 -10.20
N ASN A 289 24.28 -9.16 -9.60
CA ASN A 289 25.33 -10.08 -9.15
C ASN A 289 26.03 -10.77 -10.33
N TYR A 290 27.09 -11.50 -10.01
CA TYR A 290 27.94 -12.19 -10.99
C TYR A 290 27.16 -13.04 -12.01
N LYS A 291 26.03 -13.66 -11.63
CA LYS A 291 25.25 -14.53 -12.52
C LYS A 291 24.79 -13.80 -13.78
N PHE A 292 24.37 -12.55 -13.65
CA PHE A 292 23.90 -11.72 -14.76
C PHE A 292 24.99 -10.78 -15.29
N ARG A 293 25.84 -10.24 -14.41
CA ARG A 293 26.96 -9.38 -14.81
C ARG A 293 27.94 -10.10 -15.73
N ASP A 294 28.18 -11.38 -15.48
CA ASP A 294 29.15 -12.18 -16.22
C ASP A 294 28.55 -12.94 -17.41
N TYR A 295 27.25 -12.82 -17.63
CA TYR A 295 26.56 -13.38 -18.80
C TYR A 295 27.19 -12.92 -20.11
N VAL A 296 27.42 -13.85 -21.05
CA VAL A 296 27.89 -13.55 -22.40
C VAL A 296 26.89 -14.11 -23.40
N SER A 297 26.35 -13.26 -24.28
CA SER A 297 25.38 -13.70 -25.28
C SER A 297 26.04 -14.66 -26.29
N PRO A 298 25.42 -15.81 -26.60
CA PRO A 298 25.92 -16.74 -27.61
C PRO A 298 25.69 -16.22 -29.04
N LYS A 299 24.81 -15.22 -29.22
CA LYS A 299 24.56 -14.60 -30.52
C LYS A 299 25.62 -13.55 -30.82
N LYS A 300 26.25 -13.62 -31.99
CA LYS A 300 27.03 -12.49 -32.51
C LYS A 300 26.05 -11.34 -32.77
N CYS A 301 26.34 -10.14 -32.24
CA CYS A 301 25.53 -8.96 -32.53
C CYS A 301 25.57 -8.69 -34.05
N ASP A 302 24.56 -9.16 -34.77
CA ASP A 302 24.34 -8.81 -36.18
C ASP A 302 23.66 -7.43 -36.32
N THR A 303 23.25 -6.83 -35.19
CA THR A 303 22.72 -5.47 -35.09
C THR A 303 23.71 -4.55 -34.37
N ILE A 304 23.87 -3.36 -34.94
CA ILE A 304 24.81 -2.31 -34.49
C ILE A 304 24.46 -1.88 -33.06
N GLY A 305 25.37 -2.14 -32.09
CA GLY A 305 25.63 -1.17 -31.01
C GLY A 305 25.56 -1.62 -29.55
N GLY A 306 25.20 -2.86 -29.20
CA GLY A 306 25.10 -3.29 -27.79
C GLY A 306 26.32 -4.07 -27.27
N PRO A 307 26.68 -3.99 -25.97
CA PRO A 307 27.69 -4.87 -25.38
C PRO A 307 27.25 -6.34 -25.44
N SER A 308 28.16 -7.27 -25.68
CA SER A 308 27.85 -8.72 -25.72
C SER A 308 27.84 -9.39 -24.34
N LYS A 309 28.10 -8.62 -23.26
CA LYS A 309 28.23 -9.08 -21.88
C LYS A 309 27.29 -8.31 -20.93
N GLY A 310 26.83 -8.97 -19.87
CA GLY A 310 26.10 -8.37 -18.73
C GLY A 310 24.58 -8.46 -18.83
N MET A 311 23.86 -7.91 -17.84
CA MET A 311 22.40 -7.94 -17.78
C MET A 311 21.76 -7.37 -19.05
N GLY A 312 22.30 -6.28 -19.60
CA GLY A 312 21.76 -5.71 -20.84
C GLY A 312 21.92 -6.62 -22.06
N ALA A 313 23.00 -7.41 -22.13
CA ALA A 313 23.15 -8.43 -23.18
C ALA A 313 22.15 -9.57 -22.99
N PHE A 314 21.88 -9.97 -21.75
CA PHE A 314 20.88 -10.98 -21.40
C PHE A 314 19.47 -10.54 -21.78
N VAL A 315 19.03 -9.36 -21.36
CA VAL A 315 17.68 -8.84 -21.64
C VAL A 315 17.44 -8.72 -23.14
N ARG A 316 18.41 -8.17 -23.89
CA ARG A 316 18.33 -8.11 -25.36
C ARG A 316 18.22 -9.51 -25.97
N HIS A 317 19.08 -10.44 -25.55
CA HIS A 317 19.04 -11.80 -26.05
C HIS A 317 17.68 -12.46 -25.80
N LEU A 318 17.11 -12.30 -24.60
CA LEU A 318 15.81 -12.87 -24.23
C LEU A 318 14.69 -12.35 -25.14
N LYS A 319 14.58 -11.02 -25.31
CA LYS A 319 13.58 -10.39 -26.18
C LYS A 319 13.81 -10.71 -27.66
N GLU A 320 15.06 -10.85 -28.09
CA GLU A 320 15.38 -11.17 -29.48
C GLU A 320 15.07 -12.62 -29.85
N GLU A 321 15.37 -13.57 -28.95
CA GLU A 321 15.07 -15.00 -29.09
C GLU A 321 13.56 -15.25 -28.98
N PHE A 322 12.90 -14.65 -28.00
CA PHE A 322 11.48 -14.85 -27.73
C PHE A 322 10.73 -13.57 -28.02
N LYS A 323 10.26 -13.41 -29.27
CA LYS A 323 9.50 -12.23 -29.71
C LYS A 323 8.19 -11.99 -28.95
N SER A 324 7.74 -12.95 -28.16
CA SER A 324 6.61 -12.77 -27.25
C SER A 324 6.94 -11.93 -26.02
N VAL A 325 8.20 -11.90 -25.58
CA VAL A 325 8.62 -11.19 -24.36
C VAL A 325 8.70 -9.70 -24.67
N ASP A 326 7.66 -8.97 -24.30
CA ASP A 326 7.58 -7.52 -24.45
C ASP A 326 8.28 -6.80 -23.28
N TYR A 327 8.11 -7.33 -22.07
CA TYR A 327 8.55 -6.71 -20.82
C TYR A 327 9.45 -7.65 -20.00
N VAL A 328 10.52 -7.10 -19.46
CA VAL A 328 11.37 -7.73 -18.46
C VAL A 328 11.42 -6.83 -17.23
N TYR A 329 10.84 -7.29 -16.13
CA TYR A 329 10.86 -6.59 -14.84
C TYR A 329 11.81 -7.27 -13.87
N VAL A 330 12.25 -6.56 -12.85
CA VAL A 330 13.04 -7.12 -11.75
C VAL A 330 12.43 -6.83 -10.38
N TRP A 331 12.66 -7.70 -9.43
CA TRP A 331 12.26 -7.52 -8.03
C TRP A 331 13.29 -6.72 -7.23
N HIS A 332 12.86 -5.87 -6.31
CA HIS A 332 13.68 -5.39 -5.20
C HIS A 332 12.81 -5.09 -3.97
N ALA A 333 13.39 -5.07 -2.77
CA ALA A 333 12.68 -4.59 -1.59
C ALA A 333 12.59 -3.06 -1.59
N LEU A 334 11.60 -2.48 -0.90
CA LEU A 334 11.39 -1.02 -0.83
C LEU A 334 12.66 -0.27 -0.38
N CYS A 335 13.38 -0.82 0.60
CA CYS A 335 14.62 -0.23 1.13
C CYS A 335 15.90 -0.70 0.41
N GLY A 336 15.80 -1.30 -0.78
CA GLY A 336 16.91 -1.79 -1.59
C GLY A 336 16.99 -3.32 -1.62
N TYR A 337 17.23 -3.96 -0.47
CA TYR A 337 17.09 -5.41 -0.27
C TYR A 337 16.36 -5.67 1.06
N TRP A 338 16.15 -6.93 1.46
CA TRP A 338 15.43 -7.28 2.69
C TRP A 338 15.97 -6.55 3.93
N GLY A 339 17.29 -6.56 4.14
CA GLY A 339 17.96 -5.78 5.19
C GLY A 339 18.32 -4.35 4.76
N GLY A 340 17.81 -3.83 3.66
CA GLY A 340 18.11 -2.48 3.18
C GLY A 340 19.48 -2.33 2.49
N ILE A 341 20.06 -1.14 2.58
CA ILE A 341 21.35 -0.76 1.98
C ILE A 341 22.51 -1.02 2.94
N ARG A 342 23.63 -1.57 2.46
CA ARG A 342 24.82 -1.76 3.29
C ARG A 342 25.49 -0.41 3.58
N PRO A 343 25.69 -0.02 4.85
CA PRO A 343 26.44 1.20 5.15
C PRO A 343 27.90 1.12 4.72
N ASN A 344 28.50 2.29 4.47
CA ASN A 344 29.92 2.47 4.13
C ASN A 344 30.38 1.75 2.85
N VAL A 345 29.48 1.57 1.88
CA VAL A 345 29.84 1.03 0.56
C VAL A 345 30.00 2.15 -0.45
N PRO A 346 31.17 2.29 -1.10
CA PRO A 346 31.36 3.30 -2.14
C PRO A 346 30.35 3.16 -3.29
N GLY A 347 29.73 4.28 -3.69
CA GLY A 347 28.76 4.33 -4.79
C GLY A 347 27.31 4.07 -4.37
N LEU A 348 27.05 3.74 -3.11
CA LEU A 348 25.71 3.73 -2.52
C LEU A 348 25.49 4.99 -1.65
N PRO A 349 24.24 5.44 -1.48
CA PRO A 349 23.92 6.50 -0.54
C PRO A 349 24.25 6.08 0.89
N GLU A 350 24.45 7.08 1.76
CA GLU A 350 24.62 6.83 3.18
C GLU A 350 23.38 6.13 3.76
N ALA A 351 23.61 5.11 4.58
CA ALA A 351 22.57 4.33 5.22
C ALA A 351 22.94 4.10 6.69
N VAL A 352 21.92 4.04 7.55
CA VAL A 352 22.05 3.78 8.98
C VAL A 352 21.31 2.49 9.31
N VAL A 353 21.94 1.58 10.04
CA VAL A 353 21.25 0.39 10.53
C VAL A 353 20.29 0.81 11.65
N VAL A 354 18.99 0.68 11.39
CA VAL A 354 17.91 0.97 12.31
C VAL A 354 17.33 -0.33 12.81
N GLU A 355 17.12 -0.44 14.13
CA GLU A 355 16.43 -1.55 14.78
C GLU A 355 14.91 -1.43 14.54
N PRO A 356 14.28 -2.42 13.86
CA PRO A 356 12.84 -2.41 13.63
C PRO A 356 12.07 -2.68 14.92
N LYS A 357 11.02 -1.89 15.16
CA LYS A 357 10.14 -2.03 16.32
C LYS A 357 8.69 -2.27 15.89
N LEU A 358 8.15 -3.45 16.19
CA LEU A 358 6.74 -3.74 15.96
C LEU A 358 5.85 -2.91 16.88
N SER A 359 4.77 -2.35 16.33
CA SER A 359 3.72 -1.70 17.12
C SER A 359 2.96 -2.75 17.97
N PRO A 360 2.27 -2.33 19.04
CA PRO A 360 1.46 -3.25 19.84
C PRO A 360 0.42 -4.01 19.00
N GLY A 361 -0.19 -3.36 17.99
CA GLY A 361 -1.15 -4.02 17.09
C GLY A 361 -0.48 -5.08 16.22
N LEU A 362 0.69 -4.79 15.66
CA LEU A 362 1.43 -5.75 14.85
C LEU A 362 1.85 -7.01 15.60
N LYS A 363 2.19 -6.89 16.90
CA LYS A 363 2.56 -8.05 17.75
C LYS A 363 1.41 -9.04 17.95
N LEU A 364 0.18 -8.65 17.64
CA LEU A 364 -1.01 -9.50 17.71
C LEU A 364 -1.28 -10.24 16.38
N THR A 365 -0.52 -9.93 15.33
CA THR A 365 -0.61 -10.64 14.05
C THR A 365 0.19 -11.95 14.10
N MET A 366 -0.05 -12.85 13.15
CA MET A 366 0.69 -14.11 13.07
C MET A 366 2.19 -13.86 12.88
N GLU A 367 3.00 -14.68 13.53
CA GLU A 367 4.45 -14.68 13.38
C GLU A 367 4.85 -14.89 11.91
N ASP A 368 5.92 -14.22 11.52
CA ASP A 368 6.46 -14.26 10.17
C ASP A 368 7.98 -14.30 10.24
N LEU A 369 8.56 -15.41 9.80
CA LEU A 369 10.00 -15.65 9.89
C LEU A 369 10.82 -14.53 9.22
N ALA A 370 10.31 -13.92 8.13
CA ALA A 370 11.02 -12.84 7.48
C ALA A 370 11.07 -11.58 8.36
N VAL A 371 9.96 -11.27 9.06
CA VAL A 371 9.89 -10.18 10.03
C VAL A 371 10.84 -10.44 11.19
N ASP A 372 10.82 -11.65 11.76
CA ASP A 372 11.68 -12.01 12.90
C ASP A 372 13.17 -11.81 12.56
N LYS A 373 13.58 -12.29 11.38
CA LYS A 373 14.95 -12.12 10.88
C LYS A 373 15.32 -10.66 10.65
N ILE A 374 14.41 -9.85 10.12
CA ILE A 374 14.62 -8.42 9.93
C ILE A 374 14.79 -7.71 11.28
N VAL A 375 13.92 -8.00 12.25
CA VAL A 375 13.98 -7.43 13.60
C VAL A 375 15.31 -7.76 14.28
N ASP A 376 15.75 -9.02 14.20
CA ASP A 376 17.00 -9.48 14.81
C ASP A 376 18.26 -8.81 14.23
N THR A 377 18.20 -8.34 12.98
CA THR A 377 19.41 -7.95 12.22
C THR A 377 19.46 -6.47 11.86
N GLY A 378 18.37 -5.74 12.04
CA GLY A 378 18.32 -4.34 11.66
C GLY A 378 18.14 -4.12 10.15
N VAL A 379 17.76 -2.91 9.77
CA VAL A 379 17.63 -2.50 8.37
C VAL A 379 18.55 -1.32 8.10
N GLY A 380 19.41 -1.43 7.10
CA GLY A 380 20.18 -0.32 6.57
C GLY A 380 19.26 0.66 5.84
N LEU A 381 18.68 1.59 6.59
CA LEU A 381 17.74 2.58 6.10
C LEU A 381 18.51 3.78 5.55
N VAL A 382 18.19 4.19 4.32
CA VAL A 382 18.66 5.46 3.77
C VAL A 382 17.81 6.59 4.37
N PRO A 383 18.41 7.64 4.95
CA PRO A 383 17.64 8.74 5.51
C PRO A 383 16.65 9.33 4.48
N PRO A 384 15.42 9.69 4.89
CA PRO A 384 14.36 10.15 3.98
C PRO A 384 14.75 11.41 3.19
N GLU A 385 15.71 12.20 3.67
CA GLU A 385 16.21 13.40 3.00
C GLU A 385 17.03 13.09 1.74
N ILE A 386 17.55 11.88 1.61
CA ILE A 386 18.44 11.45 0.50
C ILE A 386 18.01 10.14 -0.16
N VAL A 387 16.81 9.63 0.17
CA VAL A 387 16.29 8.36 -0.38
C VAL A 387 16.04 8.41 -1.89
N ASP A 388 15.87 9.60 -2.46
CA ASP A 388 15.82 9.83 -3.91
C ASP A 388 17.10 9.34 -4.60
N GLN A 389 18.27 9.52 -3.99
CA GLN A 389 19.55 9.04 -4.53
C GLN A 389 19.61 7.52 -4.64
N MET A 390 18.96 6.80 -3.73
CA MET A 390 18.87 5.34 -3.76
C MET A 390 18.06 4.87 -4.97
N TYR A 391 16.87 5.43 -5.16
CA TYR A 391 16.01 5.04 -6.27
C TYR A 391 16.55 5.50 -7.61
N GLU A 392 17.08 6.72 -7.71
CA GLU A 392 17.74 7.23 -8.92
C GLU A 392 18.90 6.32 -9.31
N GLY A 393 19.79 5.99 -8.38
CA GLY A 393 20.93 5.12 -8.66
C GLY A 393 20.54 3.70 -9.08
N LEU A 394 19.50 3.13 -8.45
CA LEU A 394 19.01 1.79 -8.79
C LEU A 394 18.27 1.78 -10.12
N HIS A 395 17.28 2.67 -10.30
CA HIS A 395 16.36 2.63 -11.44
C HIS A 395 17.01 3.16 -12.73
N SER A 396 17.90 4.15 -12.66
CA SER A 396 18.67 4.58 -13.83
C SER A 396 19.59 3.48 -14.36
N HIS A 397 20.22 2.69 -13.48
CA HIS A 397 21.02 1.52 -13.89
C HIS A 397 20.13 0.47 -14.56
N LEU A 398 18.97 0.16 -13.96
CA LEU A 398 18.03 -0.83 -14.48
C LEU A 398 17.50 -0.44 -15.87
N GLU A 399 17.10 0.81 -16.06
CA GLU A 399 16.71 1.34 -17.38
C GLU A 399 17.88 1.23 -18.38
N ALA A 400 19.09 1.59 -17.98
CA ALA A 400 20.27 1.54 -18.86
C ALA A 400 20.61 0.11 -19.34
N VAL A 401 20.27 -0.92 -18.57
CA VAL A 401 20.42 -2.33 -18.96
C VAL A 401 19.15 -2.91 -19.60
N GLY A 402 18.14 -2.10 -19.87
CA GLY A 402 16.95 -2.46 -20.66
C GLY A 402 15.82 -3.13 -19.86
N ILE A 403 15.82 -3.01 -18.53
CA ILE A 403 14.70 -3.41 -17.68
C ILE A 403 13.55 -2.42 -17.85
N ASP A 404 12.33 -2.93 -18.01
CA ASP A 404 11.15 -2.11 -18.34
C ASP A 404 10.35 -1.66 -17.11
N GLY A 405 10.65 -2.22 -15.93
CA GLY A 405 9.96 -1.91 -14.69
C GLY A 405 10.38 -2.78 -13.52
N VAL A 406 9.75 -2.57 -12.38
CA VAL A 406 10.11 -3.22 -11.11
C VAL A 406 8.92 -3.83 -10.37
N LYS A 407 9.18 -4.86 -9.59
CA LYS A 407 8.30 -5.32 -8.49
C LYS A 407 8.95 -4.90 -7.17
N VAL A 408 8.22 -4.16 -6.35
CA VAL A 408 8.69 -3.65 -5.06
C VAL A 408 8.01 -4.41 -3.93
N ASP A 409 8.81 -5.14 -3.14
CA ASP A 409 8.35 -5.91 -1.97
C ASP A 409 8.73 -5.23 -0.65
N VAL A 410 8.31 -5.85 0.46
CA VAL A 410 8.67 -5.46 1.83
C VAL A 410 8.25 -4.02 2.14
N ILE A 411 7.11 -3.59 1.58
CA ILE A 411 6.65 -2.20 1.60
C ILE A 411 6.33 -1.72 3.03
N HIS A 412 5.72 -2.57 3.85
CA HIS A 412 5.33 -2.21 5.23
C HIS A 412 6.47 -2.16 6.24
N LEU A 413 7.71 -2.33 5.79
CA LEU A 413 8.87 -2.23 6.66
C LEU A 413 8.97 -0.88 7.36
N LEU A 414 8.56 0.21 6.70
CA LEU A 414 8.74 1.57 7.19
C LEU A 414 8.02 1.84 8.52
N GLU A 415 6.89 1.18 8.80
CA GLU A 415 6.17 1.39 10.07
C GLU A 415 7.01 0.99 11.29
N MET A 416 7.96 0.06 11.11
CA MET A 416 8.86 -0.41 12.17
C MET A 416 10.13 0.43 12.30
N LEU A 417 10.43 1.32 11.35
CA LEU A 417 11.70 2.07 11.29
C LEU A 417 11.55 3.57 11.58
N CYS A 418 10.33 4.01 11.92
CA CYS A 418 9.94 5.41 11.83
C CYS A 418 10.19 6.28 13.07
N GLU A 419 10.71 5.71 14.17
CA GLU A 419 10.89 6.39 15.47
C GLU A 419 11.60 7.75 15.34
N ASN A 420 12.63 7.83 14.50
CA ASN A 420 13.44 9.03 14.32
C ASN A 420 13.03 9.91 13.12
N TYR A 421 11.97 9.56 12.39
CA TYR A 421 11.66 10.13 11.08
C TYR A 421 10.21 10.67 10.99
N GLY A 422 9.72 11.26 12.09
CA GLY A 422 8.40 11.89 12.12
C GLY A 422 7.22 10.92 12.17
N GLY A 423 7.47 9.63 12.43
CA GLY A 423 6.45 8.59 12.47
C GLY A 423 6.20 7.94 11.10
N ARG A 424 5.37 6.89 11.11
CA ARG A 424 5.16 5.96 10.00
C ARG A 424 4.68 6.66 8.73
N VAL A 425 3.80 7.65 8.88
CA VAL A 425 3.21 8.37 7.74
C VAL A 425 4.24 9.30 7.07
N GLU A 426 5.04 10.04 7.84
CA GLU A 426 6.01 10.98 7.26
C GLU A 426 7.18 10.26 6.59
N LEU A 427 7.70 9.18 7.21
CA LEU A 427 8.71 8.34 6.58
C LEU A 427 8.17 7.69 5.28
N ALA A 428 6.94 7.16 5.31
CA ALA A 428 6.31 6.58 4.13
C ALA A 428 6.10 7.60 3.00
N LYS A 429 5.67 8.83 3.31
CA LYS A 429 5.54 9.90 2.30
C LYS A 429 6.86 10.16 1.58
N ALA A 430 7.98 10.25 2.31
CA ALA A 430 9.28 10.49 1.70
C ALA A 430 9.69 9.37 0.73
N TYR A 431 9.57 8.12 1.19
CA TYR A 431 9.91 6.94 0.39
C TYR A 431 9.01 6.77 -0.84
N PHE A 432 7.69 6.89 -0.69
CA PHE A 432 6.76 6.73 -1.81
C PHE A 432 6.86 7.87 -2.81
N LYS A 433 7.16 9.10 -2.37
CA LYS A 433 7.45 10.23 -3.27
C LYS A 433 8.70 9.97 -4.09
N ALA A 434 9.78 9.48 -3.46
CA ALA A 434 11.02 9.18 -4.15
C ALA A 434 10.84 8.02 -5.15
N LEU A 435 10.18 6.93 -4.73
CA LEU A 435 9.82 5.81 -5.61
C LEU A 435 8.98 6.28 -6.81
N THR A 436 7.93 7.08 -6.56
CA THR A 436 7.06 7.61 -7.61
C THR A 436 7.81 8.49 -8.59
N SER A 437 8.72 9.33 -8.10
CA SER A 437 9.54 10.20 -8.95
C SER A 437 10.49 9.37 -9.83
N SER A 438 11.13 8.37 -9.26
CA SER A 438 12.03 7.47 -9.97
C SER A 438 11.31 6.64 -11.06
N VAL A 439 10.14 6.07 -10.73
CA VAL A 439 9.31 5.34 -11.71
C VAL A 439 8.87 6.23 -12.87
N ARG A 440 8.60 7.52 -12.63
CA ARG A 440 8.31 8.52 -13.67
C ARG A 440 9.50 8.79 -14.58
N ASN A 441 10.70 8.83 -14.02
CA ASN A 441 11.91 9.11 -14.77
C ASN A 441 12.35 7.93 -15.63
N HIS A 442 12.22 6.70 -15.12
CA HIS A 442 12.89 5.52 -15.71
C HIS A 442 11.96 4.43 -16.26
N PHE A 443 10.69 4.40 -15.84
CA PHE A 443 9.77 3.31 -16.18
C PHE A 443 8.41 3.80 -16.69
N ASN A 444 8.45 4.82 -17.55
CA ASN A 444 7.28 5.43 -18.20
C ASN A 444 6.16 5.89 -17.22
N GLY A 445 6.50 6.09 -15.94
CA GLY A 445 5.56 6.52 -14.90
C GLY A 445 4.60 5.47 -14.37
N ASN A 446 4.64 4.22 -14.84
CA ASN A 446 3.74 3.17 -14.39
C ASN A 446 4.34 1.76 -14.37
N GLY A 447 5.62 1.59 -14.71
CA GLY A 447 6.32 0.30 -14.71
C GLY A 447 6.68 -0.18 -13.31
N VAL A 448 5.68 -0.38 -12.45
CA VAL A 448 5.86 -0.80 -11.07
C VAL A 448 4.72 -1.69 -10.59
N ILE A 449 5.07 -2.78 -9.91
CA ILE A 449 4.16 -3.68 -9.19
C ILE A 449 4.48 -3.53 -7.70
N ALA A 450 3.48 -3.23 -6.87
CA ALA A 450 3.63 -3.29 -5.42
C ALA A 450 3.31 -4.70 -4.91
N SER A 451 4.00 -5.13 -3.86
CA SER A 451 3.76 -6.41 -3.21
C SER A 451 4.15 -6.32 -1.73
N MET A 452 3.48 -7.08 -0.85
CA MET A 452 3.58 -6.96 0.61
C MET A 452 3.10 -5.58 1.14
N GLU A 453 2.05 -5.06 0.51
CA GLU A 453 1.55 -3.68 0.56
C GLU A 453 0.14 -3.56 1.18
N HIS A 454 -0.33 -4.62 1.85
CA HIS A 454 -1.68 -4.72 2.43
C HIS A 454 -1.90 -3.99 3.77
N CYS A 455 -1.62 -2.69 3.84
CA CYS A 455 -1.94 -1.82 4.96
C CYS A 455 -2.39 -0.47 4.40
N ASN A 456 -3.32 0.18 5.09
CA ASN A 456 -3.94 1.42 4.63
C ASN A 456 -2.93 2.53 4.35
N ASP A 457 -1.78 2.56 5.04
CA ASP A 457 -0.67 3.50 4.78
C ASP A 457 -0.29 3.50 3.30
N PHE A 458 -0.08 2.30 2.73
CA PHE A 458 0.27 2.16 1.33
C PHE A 458 -0.87 2.60 0.43
N MET A 459 -2.11 2.20 0.74
CA MET A 459 -3.27 2.57 -0.07
C MET A 459 -3.43 4.09 -0.19
N PHE A 460 -3.19 4.81 0.91
CA PHE A 460 -3.35 6.26 0.98
C PHE A 460 -2.10 7.07 0.61
N LEU A 461 -0.91 6.47 0.55
CA LEU A 461 0.35 7.20 0.30
C LEU A 461 1.16 6.66 -0.89
N GLY A 462 1.13 5.35 -1.13
CA GLY A 462 1.96 4.67 -2.13
C GLY A 462 1.32 4.57 -3.52
N THR A 463 0.03 4.87 -3.64
CA THR A 463 -0.73 4.65 -4.87
C THR A 463 -0.83 5.89 -5.75
N GLU A 464 0.18 6.76 -5.80
CA GLU A 464 0.18 7.89 -6.75
C GLU A 464 0.44 7.45 -8.19
N ALA A 465 1.48 6.63 -8.42
CA ALA A 465 1.82 6.05 -9.73
C ALA A 465 1.48 4.55 -9.85
N ILE A 466 1.37 3.84 -8.73
CA ILE A 466 1.21 2.39 -8.72
C ILE A 466 -0.23 2.00 -9.07
N CYS A 467 -0.38 1.19 -10.11
CA CYS A 467 -1.66 0.66 -10.61
C CYS A 467 -1.88 -0.82 -10.26
N LEU A 468 -0.79 -1.54 -9.93
CA LEU A 468 -0.80 -2.98 -9.73
C LEU A 468 -0.24 -3.33 -8.37
N GLY A 469 -1.02 -4.08 -7.61
CA GLY A 469 -0.65 -4.66 -6.33
C GLY A 469 -0.79 -6.18 -6.39
N ARG A 470 0.11 -6.90 -5.73
CA ARG A 470 0.02 -8.36 -5.61
C ARG A 470 -0.98 -8.70 -4.53
N VAL A 471 -2.14 -9.20 -4.93
CA VAL A 471 -3.04 -9.87 -3.99
C VAL A 471 -2.49 -11.24 -3.64
N GLY A 472 -2.10 -11.46 -2.39
CA GLY A 472 -1.58 -12.75 -1.94
C GLY A 472 -2.59 -13.87 -2.14
N MET A 473 -2.20 -14.92 -2.87
CA MET A 473 -2.76 -16.27 -2.76
C MET A 473 -1.58 -17.23 -2.87
N SER A 474 -1.11 -17.76 -1.74
CA SER A 474 -0.61 -19.13 -1.74
C SER A 474 -1.82 -20.01 -1.46
N LEU A 475 -2.27 -20.74 -2.48
CA LEU A 475 -3.14 -21.90 -2.25
C LEU A 475 -2.34 -22.99 -1.52
#